data_AF-A0AA35TLT0-F1
#
_entry.id   AF-A0AA35TLT0-F1
#
_cell.length_a   1.000
_cell.length_b   1.000
_cell.length_c   1.000
_cell.angle_alpha   90.00
_cell.angle_beta   90.00
_cell.angle_gamma   90.00
#
_symmetry.space_group_name_H-M   'P 1'
#
loop_
_entity.id
_entity.type
_entity.pdbx_description
1 polymer ?
#
loop_
_entity_poly.entity_id
_entity_poly.type
_entity_poly.pdbx_seq_one_letter_code
_entity_poly.pdbx_strand_id
1 'polypeptide(L)'
;EEEERGRAGRKKQSSILGASFNFTNSIIGAGIIGIPAAIRLAGFVPGVILLVLVAVITDYTVLLLIKNGIISNKFSYQEMITEAFGRPGFWVLTITQLLFPFLVSKHSST
;
A
#
# COMPACT_ATOMS: atom_id res chain seq x y z
N GLU A 1 28.80 -26.07 22.76
CA GLU A 1 29.28 -26.71 21.51
C GLU A 1 28.53 -28.04 21.43
N GLU A 2 27.67 -28.37 20.48
CA GLU A 2 27.41 -27.87 19.13
C GLU A 2 25.96 -28.27 18.75
N GLU A 3 25.01 -27.33 18.70
CA GLU A 3 23.75 -27.57 17.97
C GLU A 3 23.27 -26.31 17.23
N GLU A 4 24.23 -25.49 16.79
CA GLU A 4 24.03 -24.29 15.96
C GLU A 4 24.51 -24.45 14.49
N ARG A 5 24.59 -25.66 13.93
CA ARG A 5 25.03 -25.80 12.52
C ARG A 5 24.14 -26.73 11.71
N GLY A 6 23.26 -26.13 10.89
CA GLY A 6 22.57 -26.93 9.87
C GLY A 6 21.53 -26.28 8.96
N ARG A 7 21.08 -25.04 9.16
CA ARG A 7 20.27 -24.35 8.14
C ARG A 7 21.05 -23.22 7.50
N ALA A 8 21.94 -23.61 6.58
CA ALA A 8 22.30 -22.74 5.47
C ALA A 8 21.00 -22.29 4.79
N GLY A 9 20.59 -21.06 5.10
CA GLY A 9 19.32 -20.48 4.70
C GLY A 9 19.22 -20.41 3.19
N ARG A 10 18.50 -21.35 2.58
CA ARG A 10 17.99 -21.21 1.23
C ARG A 10 17.02 -20.03 1.28
N LYS A 11 17.49 -18.83 0.92
CA LYS A 11 16.62 -17.66 0.66
C LYS A 11 15.61 -18.15 -0.38
N LYS A 12 14.41 -18.51 0.07
CA LYS A 12 13.31 -18.86 -0.82
C LYS A 12 12.88 -17.53 -1.42
N GLN A 13 13.55 -17.11 -2.50
CA GLN A 13 13.10 -15.97 -3.29
C GLN A 13 11.65 -16.27 -3.65
N SER A 14 10.73 -15.43 -3.18
CA SER A 14 9.35 -15.46 -3.66
C SER A 14 9.42 -15.31 -5.18
N SER A 15 8.79 -16.23 -5.90
CA SER A 15 8.71 -16.11 -7.35
C SER A 15 7.97 -14.81 -7.68
N ILE A 16 8.36 -14.15 -8.78
CA ILE A 16 7.69 -12.93 -9.25
C ILE A 16 6.19 -13.17 -9.37
N LEU A 17 5.80 -14.35 -9.88
CA LEU A 17 4.40 -14.80 -9.92
C LEU A 17 3.75 -14.82 -8.53
N GLY A 18 4.41 -15.42 -7.53
CA GLY A 18 3.88 -15.51 -6.17
C GLY A 18 3.75 -14.14 -5.51
N ALA A 19 4.71 -13.24 -5.71
CA ALA A 19 4.63 -11.87 -5.22
C ALA A 19 3.48 -11.10 -5.88
N SER A 20 3.34 -11.19 -7.21
CA SER A 20 2.26 -10.54 -7.95
C SER A 20 0.88 -11.07 -7.55
N PHE A 21 0.72 -12.39 -7.37
CA PHE A 21 -0.56 -12.95 -6.91
C PHE A 21 -0.92 -12.50 -5.49
N ASN A 22 0.05 -12.44 -4.57
CA ASN A 22 -0.21 -11.92 -3.23
C ASN A 22 -0.62 -10.44 -3.27
N PHE A 23 0.06 -9.63 -4.08
CA PHE A 23 -0.26 -8.22 -4.26
C PHE A 23 -1.68 -8.02 -4.83
N THR A 24 -2.04 -8.77 -5.88
CA THR A 24 -3.38 -8.74 -6.48
C THR A 24 -4.46 -9.16 -5.48
N ASN A 25 -4.23 -10.23 -4.70
CA ASN A 25 -5.18 -10.67 -3.68
C ASN A 25 -5.40 -9.61 -2.59
N SER A 26 -4.35 -8.88 -2.19
CA SER A 26 -4.48 -7.77 -1.24
C SER A 26 -5.29 -6.61 -1.82
N ILE A 27 -5.08 -6.24 -3.09
CA ILE A 27 -5.85 -5.17 -3.77
C ILE A 27 -7.32 -5.58 -3.90
N ILE A 28 -7.60 -6.79 -4.37
CA ILE A 28 -8.97 -7.29 -4.52
C ILE A 28 -9.66 -7.31 -3.16
N GLY A 29 -8.98 -7.79 -2.10
CA GLY A 29 -9.54 -7.86 -0.75
C GLY A 29 -9.97 -6.51 -0.19
N ALA A 30 -9.16 -5.46 -0.39
CA ALA A 30 -9.51 -4.10 0.05
C ALA A 30 -10.54 -3.42 -0.87
N GLY A 31 -10.44 -3.65 -2.18
CA GLY A 31 -11.25 -2.96 -3.20
C GLY A 31 -12.66 -3.52 -3.37
N ILE A 32 -12.86 -4.83 -3.17
CA ILE A 32 -14.15 -5.49 -3.46
C ILE A 32 -15.32 -4.94 -2.64
N ILE A 33 -15.05 -4.46 -1.42
CA ILE A 33 -16.05 -3.84 -0.54
C ILE A 33 -16.28 -2.37 -0.91
N GLY A 34 -15.21 -1.64 -1.28
CA GLY A 34 -15.26 -0.19 -1.51
C GLY A 34 -15.79 0.21 -2.90
N ILE A 35 -15.45 -0.54 -3.95
CA ILE A 35 -15.85 -0.24 -5.34
C ILE A 35 -17.38 -0.13 -5.52
N PRO A 36 -18.21 -1.08 -5.06
CA PRO A 36 -19.66 -0.97 -5.23
C PRO A 36 -20.25 0.22 -4.46
N ALA A 37 -19.74 0.53 -3.27
CA ALA A 37 -20.16 1.71 -2.51
C ALA A 37 -19.79 3.01 -3.24
N ALA A 38 -18.57 3.10 -3.76
CA ALA A 38 -18.09 4.25 -4.51
C ALA A 38 -18.93 4.51 -5.78
N ILE A 39 -19.29 3.46 -6.52
CA ILE A 39 -20.15 3.59 -7.71
C ILE A 39 -21.58 4.00 -7.32
N ARG A 40 -22.12 3.50 -6.18
CA ARG A 40 -23.46 3.92 -5.70
C ARG A 40 -23.51 5.38 -5.23
N LEU A 41 -22.44 5.87 -4.62
CA LEU A 41 -22.34 7.26 -4.13
C LEU A 41 -22.08 8.27 -5.26
N ALA A 42 -21.22 7.93 -6.23
CA ALA A 42 -20.87 8.82 -7.33
C ALA A 42 -21.85 8.73 -8.52
N GLY A 43 -22.42 7.55 -8.78
CA GLY A 43 -23.13 7.21 -10.02
C GLY A 43 -22.23 6.42 -10.99
N PHE A 44 -22.83 5.72 -11.96
CA PHE A 44 -22.10 4.77 -12.83
C PHE A 44 -20.98 5.43 -13.65
N VAL A 45 -21.30 6.45 -14.43
CA VAL A 45 -20.33 7.15 -15.30
C VAL A 45 -19.22 7.86 -14.50
N PRO A 46 -19.53 8.75 -13.53
CA PRO A 46 -18.49 9.40 -12.73
C PRO A 46 -17.71 8.40 -11.87
N GLY A 47 -18.34 7.32 -11.39
CA GLY A 47 -17.66 6.24 -10.66
C GLY A 47 -16.58 5.55 -11.51
N VAL A 48 -16.89 5.21 -12.77
CA VAL A 48 -15.91 4.63 -13.69
C VAL A 48 -14.76 5.60 -14.00
N ILE A 49 -15.06 6.89 -14.22
CA ILE A 49 -14.02 7.91 -14.44
C ILE A 49 -13.08 8.02 -13.23
N LEU A 50 -13.64 8.04 -12.02
CA LEU A 50 -12.85 8.06 -10.78
C LEU A 50 -11.99 6.80 -10.63
N LEU A 51 -12.50 5.62 -10.99
CA LEU A 51 -11.70 4.38 -10.98
C LEU A 51 -10.52 4.45 -11.96
N VAL A 52 -10.72 5.01 -13.16
CA VAL A 52 -9.63 5.20 -14.14
C VAL A 52 -8.60 6.20 -13.59
N LEU A 53 -9.03 7.31 -13.00
CA LEU A 53 -8.12 8.27 -12.38
C LEU A 53 -7.30 7.65 -11.25
N VAL A 54 -7.94 6.90 -10.35
CA VAL A 54 -7.25 6.18 -9.27
C VAL A 54 -6.29 5.13 -9.83
N ALA A 55 -6.64 4.43 -10.91
CA ALA A 55 -5.76 3.47 -11.57
C ALA A 55 -4.50 4.15 -12.10
N VAL A 56 -4.64 5.30 -12.76
CA VAL A 56 -3.50 6.11 -13.25
C VAL A 56 -2.62 6.58 -12.09
N ILE A 57 -3.21 7.10 -11.00
CA ILE A 57 -2.47 7.52 -9.80
C ILE A 57 -1.73 6.33 -9.17
N THR A 58 -2.37 5.16 -9.13
CA THR A 58 -1.80 3.93 -8.57
C THR A 58 -0.59 3.47 -9.37
N ASP A 59 -0.66 3.50 -10.69
CA ASP A 59 0.47 3.16 -11.57
C ASP A 59 1.68 4.08 -11.34
N TYR A 60 1.46 5.40 -11.28
CA TYR A 60 2.52 6.36 -10.92
C TYR A 60 3.11 6.10 -9.53
N THR A 61 2.26 5.74 -8.56
CA THR A 61 2.70 5.44 -7.19
C THR A 61 3.60 4.20 -7.16
N VAL A 62 3.22 3.13 -7.87
CA VAL A 62 4.05 1.92 -7.97
C VAL A 62 5.40 2.23 -8.59
N LEU A 63 5.45 3.05 -9.65
CA LEU A 63 6.71 3.50 -10.26
C LEU A 63 7.58 4.27 -9.27
N LEU A 64 6.98 5.19 -8.51
CA LEU A 64 7.67 5.95 -7.46
C LEU A 64 8.21 5.00 -6.39
N LEU A 65 7.43 4.01 -5.97
CA LEU A 65 7.81 3.04 -4.95
C LEU A 65 8.98 2.17 -5.41
N ILE A 66 8.98 1.72 -6.67
CA ILE A 66 10.09 0.96 -7.26
C ILE A 66 11.35 1.82 -7.31
N LYS A 67 11.26 3.07 -7.81
CA LYS A 67 12.41 3.99 -7.88
C LYS A 67 13.01 4.27 -6.50
N ASN A 68 12.17 4.60 -5.52
CA ASN A 68 12.61 4.84 -4.14
C ASN A 68 13.16 3.57 -3.48
N GLY A 69 12.59 2.40 -3.75
CA GLY A 69 13.06 1.13 -3.19
C GLY A 69 14.44 0.74 -3.71
N ILE A 70 14.73 1.01 -4.99
CA ILE A 70 16.05 0.78 -5.59
C ILE A 70 17.10 1.72 -4.99
N ILE A 71 16.77 3.01 -4.82
CA ILE A 71 17.70 4.03 -4.31
C ILE A 71 17.95 3.86 -2.81
N SER A 72 16.90 3.64 -2.02
CA SER A 72 17.00 3.65 -0.57
C SER A 72 17.50 2.32 0.00
N ASN A 73 17.49 1.21 -0.77
CA ASN A 73 17.74 -0.16 -0.30
C ASN A 73 16.91 -0.56 0.94
N LYS A 74 15.85 0.20 1.21
CA LYS A 74 14.97 0.08 2.36
C LYS A 74 13.54 0.10 1.85
N PHE A 75 12.76 -0.88 2.29
CA PHE A 75 11.41 -1.15 1.78
C PHE A 75 10.30 -0.72 2.76
N SER A 76 10.65 0.06 3.80
CA SER A 76 9.67 0.59 4.74
C SER A 76 8.98 1.82 4.16
N TYR A 77 7.64 1.84 4.24
CA TYR A 77 6.80 2.93 3.75
C TYR A 77 7.17 4.29 4.39
N GLN A 78 7.59 4.26 5.65
CA GLN A 78 8.05 5.45 6.38
C GLN A 78 9.35 6.03 5.83
N GLU A 79 10.29 5.17 5.44
CA GLU A 79 11.58 5.60 4.90
C GLU A 79 11.43 6.06 3.45
N MET A 80 10.60 5.40 2.64
CA MET A 80 10.26 5.83 1.28
C MET A 80 9.62 7.22 1.25
N ILE A 81 8.71 7.52 2.18
CA ILE A 81 8.08 8.85 2.28
C ILE A 81 9.07 9.90 2.77
N THR A 82 9.99 9.52 3.65
CA THR A 82 11.05 10.42 4.12
C THR A 82 12.04 10.76 3.00
N GLU A 83 12.34 9.84 2.10
CA GLU A 83 13.15 10.12 0.91
C GLU A 83 12.39 10.95 -0.14
N ALA A 84 11.10 10.67 -0.36
CA ALA A 84 10.30 11.39 -1.36
C ALA A 84 9.90 12.81 -0.94
N PHE A 85 9.61 13.06 0.34
CA PHE A 85 9.08 14.32 0.86
C PHE A 85 9.89 14.92 2.01
N GLY A 86 10.97 14.26 2.45
CA GLY A 86 11.76 14.68 3.60
C GLY A 86 11.15 14.32 4.96
N ARG A 87 11.80 14.81 6.02
CA ARG A 87 11.36 14.67 7.43
C ARG A 87 9.92 15.12 7.75
N PRO A 88 9.32 16.16 7.12
CA PRO A 88 7.93 16.52 7.42
C PRO A 88 6.93 15.46 6.95
N GLY A 89 7.21 14.73 5.86
CA GLY A 89 6.32 13.69 5.34
C GLY A 89 6.12 12.52 6.33
N PHE A 90 7.16 12.18 7.09
CA PHE A 90 7.10 11.12 8.11
C PHE A 90 6.12 11.43 9.25
N TRP A 91 6.17 12.66 9.77
CA TRP A 91 5.29 13.10 10.86
C TRP A 91 3.83 13.16 10.41
N VAL A 92 3.58 13.71 9.21
CA VAL A 92 2.24 13.77 8.63
C VAL A 92 1.66 12.35 8.48
N LEU A 93 2.42 11.43 7.87
CA LEU A 93 1.97 10.06 7.66
C LEU A 93 1.61 9.35 8.97
N THR A 94 2.50 9.43 9.97
CA THR A 94 2.31 8.76 11.27
C THR A 94 1.07 9.29 11.98
N ILE A 95 0.86 10.61 11.95
CA ILE A 95 -0.33 11.25 12.55
C ILE A 95 -1.59 10.85 11.78
N THR A 96 -1.57 10.85 10.44
CA THR A 96 -2.72 10.47 9.63
C THR A 96 -3.11 9.00 9.82
N GLN A 97 -2.15 8.08 9.92
CA GLN A 97 -2.42 6.66 10.20
C GLN A 97 -3.03 6.43 11.58
N LEU A 98 -2.59 7.20 12.59
CA LEU A 98 -3.21 7.17 13.92
C LEU A 98 -4.62 7.76 13.89
N LEU A 99 -4.84 8.87 13.19
CA LEU A 99 -6.13 9.58 13.19
C LEU A 99 -7.22 8.91 12.34
N PHE A 100 -6.86 8.24 11.24
CA PHE A 100 -7.82 7.60 10.33
C PHE A 100 -8.86 6.68 11.04
N PRO A 101 -8.47 5.73 11.91
CA PRO A 101 -9.43 4.89 12.63
C PRO A 101 -10.34 5.68 13.58
N PHE A 102 -9.87 6.77 14.19
CA PHE A 102 -10.70 7.63 15.04
C PHE A 102 -11.72 8.43 14.22
N LEU A 103 -11.35 8.91 13.03
CA LEU A 103 -12.25 9.64 12.13
C LEU A 103 -13.38 8.74 11.62
N VAL A 104 -13.06 7.52 11.20
CA VAL A 104 -14.05 6.50 10.82
C VAL A 104 -14.95 6.13 12.00
N SER A 105 -14.37 5.92 13.19
CA SER A 105 -15.12 5.58 14.40
C SER A 105 -16.11 6.69 14.79
N LYS A 106 -15.71 7.96 14.68
CA LYS A 106 -16.58 9.10 14.99
C LYS A 106 -17.73 9.27 13.98
N HIS A 107 -17.51 8.94 12.71
CA HIS A 107 -18.57 8.99 11.69
C HIS A 107 -19.57 7.83 11.80
N SER A 108 -19.17 6.69 12.38
CA SER A 108 -20.05 5.54 12.60
C SER A 108 -20.96 5.66 13.85
N SER A 109 -20.83 6.73 14.63
CA SER A 109 -21.60 6.95 15.88
C SER A 109 -22.73 7.98 15.71
N THR A 110 -23.07 8.38 14.49
CA THR A 110 -24.23 9.22 14.11
C THR A 110 -25.04 8.50 13.05
#